data_AF-A0A0L0G596-F1
#
_entry.id   AF-A0A0L0G596-F1
#
_cell.length_a   1.000
_cell.length_b   1.000
_cell.length_c   1.000
_cell.angle_alpha   90.00
_cell.angle_beta   90.00
_cell.angle_gamma   90.00
#
_symmetry.space_group_name_H-M   'P 1'
#
loop_
_entity.id
_entity.type
_entity.pdbx_description
1 polymer ?
#
loop_
_entity_poly.entity_id
_entity_poly.type
_entity_poly.pdbx_seq_one_letter_code
_entity_poly.pdbx_strand_id
1 'polypeptide(L)'
;GEIFVEDLGEETVDTAEKILEVMERGETNRHTGETNMNERSSRSHTIFRMIIESEPTHCDGNDNSTHKHVEGDDEHPAHIKAKMVSVLTLVDLAGSERISQTKAEGTRLKEGAHINKSLLALGSVISKLSSDPDG
;
A
#
# COMPACT_ATOMS: atom_id res chain seq x y z
N GLY A 1 16.84 5.03 6.76
CA GLY A 1 16.85 6.05 5.70
C GLY A 1 15.45 6.17 5.20
N GLU A 2 14.87 7.37 5.22
CA GLU A 2 13.52 7.57 4.70
C GLU A 2 13.56 7.55 3.17
N ILE A 3 12.64 6.80 2.56
CA ILE A 3 12.50 6.73 1.10
C ILE A 3 11.65 7.93 0.69
N PHE A 4 12.28 8.90 0.02
CA PHE A 4 11.60 10.03 -0.58
C PHE A 4 11.23 9.70 -2.04
N VAL A 5 9.97 9.92 -2.39
CA VAL A 5 9.48 9.81 -3.78
C VAL A 5 9.00 11.21 -4.15
N GLU A 6 9.68 11.84 -5.11
CA GLU A 6 9.29 13.12 -5.67
C GLU A 6 7.92 12.99 -6.35
N ASP A 7 7.05 13.98 -6.17
CA ASP A 7 5.68 14.03 -6.71
C ASP A 7 4.70 12.93 -6.24
N LEU A 8 4.93 12.34 -5.06
CA LEU A 8 3.95 11.44 -4.44
C LEU A 8 2.70 12.24 -3.99
N GLY A 9 1.55 11.97 -4.61
CA GLY A 9 0.27 12.53 -4.20
C GLY A 9 -0.31 11.81 -2.98
N GLU A 10 -0.64 12.56 -1.94
CA GLU A 10 -1.32 12.07 -0.75
C GLU A 10 -2.62 12.86 -0.54
N GLU A 11 -3.74 12.14 -0.30
CA GLU A 11 -5.05 12.76 -0.13
C GLU A 11 -5.82 12.06 0.98
N THR A 12 -6.41 12.85 1.89
CA THR A 12 -7.30 12.36 2.94
C THR A 12 -8.70 12.17 2.39
N VAL A 13 -9.25 10.97 2.58
CA VAL A 13 -10.58 10.59 2.11
C VAL A 13 -11.36 9.94 3.26
N ASP A 14 -12.66 10.19 3.30
CA ASP A 14 -13.58 9.78 4.38
C ASP A 14 -14.72 8.87 3.86
N THR A 15 -14.79 8.62 2.56
CA THR A 15 -15.77 7.70 1.95
C THR A 15 -15.14 6.79 0.90
N ALA A 16 -15.79 5.66 0.63
CA ALA A 16 -15.34 4.69 -0.36
C ALA A 16 -15.35 5.28 -1.78
N GLU A 17 -16.32 6.14 -2.09
CA GLU A 17 -16.44 6.79 -3.40
C GLU A 17 -15.23 7.68 -3.68
N LYS A 18 -14.79 8.48 -2.70
CA LYS A 18 -13.60 9.32 -2.83
C LYS A 18 -12.32 8.48 -3.01
N ILE A 19 -12.22 7.33 -2.36
CA ILE A 19 -11.10 6.39 -2.58
C ILE A 19 -11.07 5.96 -4.05
N LEU A 20 -12.23 5.57 -4.61
CA LEU A 20 -12.34 5.15 -6.01
C LEU A 20 -12.01 6.28 -6.98
N GLU A 21 -12.45 7.51 -6.71
CA GLU A 21 -12.11 8.70 -7.52
C GLU A 21 -10.59 8.97 -7.51
N VAL A 22 -9.95 8.89 -6.35
CA VAL A 22 -8.50 9.05 -6.22
C VAL A 22 -7.77 7.96 -7.02
N MET A 23 -8.25 6.71 -6.94
CA MET A 23 -7.71 5.58 -7.69
C MET A 23 -7.84 5.79 -9.21
N GLU A 24 -9.02 6.18 -9.70
CA GLU A 24 -9.27 6.43 -11.13
C GLU A 24 -8.44 7.59 -11.67
N ARG A 25 -8.27 8.66 -10.90
CA ARG A 25 -7.37 9.77 -11.24
C ARG A 25 -5.92 9.32 -11.27
N GLY A 26 -5.49 8.48 -10.32
CA GLY A 26 -4.16 7.86 -10.33
C GLY A 26 -3.91 7.05 -11.61
N GLU A 27 -4.87 6.23 -12.01
CA GLU A 27 -4.81 5.47 -13.27
C GLU A 27 -4.84 6.38 -14.51
N THR A 28 -5.61 7.47 -14.49
CA THR A 28 -5.64 8.44 -15.59
C THR A 28 -4.31 9.21 -15.72
N ASN A 29 -3.69 9.59 -14.61
CA ASN A 29 -2.36 10.20 -14.60
C ASN A 29 -1.29 9.21 -15.08
N ARG A 30 -1.42 7.94 -14.69
CA ARG A 30 -0.63 6.82 -15.26
C ARG A 30 -0.90 6.68 -16.76
N HIS A 31 -2.08 6.99 -17.29
CA HIS A 31 -2.38 6.89 -18.71
C HIS A 31 -1.85 8.09 -19.54
N THR A 32 -1.98 9.32 -19.03
CA THR A 32 -1.68 10.57 -19.76
C THR A 32 -0.20 10.91 -19.90
N GLY A 33 0.67 10.36 -19.04
CA GLY A 33 2.13 10.50 -19.18
C GLY A 33 2.74 9.73 -20.36
N GLU A 34 1.95 9.14 -21.25
CA GLU A 34 2.44 8.36 -22.39
C GLU A 34 1.83 8.74 -23.74
N THR A 35 2.70 8.87 -24.73
CA THR A 35 2.32 9.09 -26.13
C THR A 35 2.04 7.77 -26.85
N ASN A 36 0.77 7.55 -27.21
CA ASN A 36 0.23 6.87 -28.40
C ASN A 36 0.87 5.56 -28.92
N MET A 37 1.22 4.59 -28.07
CA MET A 37 1.29 3.19 -28.51
C MET A 37 0.99 2.22 -27.36
N ASN A 38 -0.18 1.61 -27.43
CA ASN A 38 -0.84 0.79 -26.41
C ASN A 38 -0.09 -0.53 -26.14
N GLU A 39 0.59 -0.65 -24.99
CA GLU A 39 0.90 -1.88 -24.19
C GLU A 39 1.73 -1.44 -22.95
N ARG A 40 1.17 -0.58 -22.08
CA ARG A 40 1.86 0.08 -20.94
C ARG A 40 1.70 -0.64 -19.59
N SER A 41 0.58 -1.32 -19.36
CA SER A 41 0.32 -1.95 -18.04
C SER A 41 1.39 -2.98 -17.67
N SER A 42 1.99 -3.65 -18.65
CA SER A 42 3.12 -4.55 -18.46
C SER A 42 4.45 -3.85 -18.19
N ARG A 43 4.55 -2.52 -18.25
CA ARG A 43 5.84 -1.80 -18.24
C ARG A 43 6.04 -0.78 -17.13
N SER A 44 5.04 -0.58 -16.28
CA SER A 44 5.15 0.30 -15.11
C SER A 44 4.70 -0.42 -13.85
N HIS A 45 5.42 -0.24 -12.76
CA HIS A 45 4.98 -0.66 -11.44
C HIS A 45 4.13 0.45 -10.82
N THR A 46 3.04 0.09 -10.16
CA THR A 46 2.18 1.03 -9.43
C THR A 46 2.08 0.60 -7.98
N ILE A 47 2.18 1.56 -7.07
CA ILE A 47 1.99 1.36 -5.63
C ILE A 47 0.90 2.33 -5.20
N PHE A 48 -0.22 1.79 -4.73
CA PHE A 48 -1.30 2.55 -4.12
C PHE A 48 -1.37 2.20 -2.63
N ARG A 49 -1.10 3.17 -1.77
CA ARG A 49 -1.04 2.97 -0.32
C ARG A 49 -2.19 3.72 0.35
N MET A 50 -3.03 2.97 1.08
CA MET A 50 -4.04 3.52 1.97
C MET A 50 -3.59 3.38 3.42
N ILE A 51 -3.65 4.48 4.15
CA ILE A 51 -3.51 4.51 5.60
C ILE A 51 -4.93 4.63 6.16
N ILE A 52 -5.37 3.59 6.86
CA ILE A 52 -6.72 3.49 7.40
C ILE A 52 -6.62 3.69 8.90
N GLU A 53 -7.23 4.76 9.38
CA GLU A 53 -7.33 5.07 10.80
C GLU A 53 -8.75 4.76 11.28
N SER A 54 -8.87 4.00 12.36
CA SER A 54 -10.15 3.74 13.00
C SER A 54 -10.07 3.94 14.51
N GLU A 55 -11.14 4.50 15.08
CA GLU A 55 -11.31 4.64 16.52
C GLU A 55 -12.50 3.77 16.93
N PRO A 56 -12.33 2.82 17.86
CA PRO A 56 -13.46 2.03 18.35
C PRO A 56 -14.48 2.96 19.01
N THR A 57 -15.71 2.95 18.49
CA THR A 57 -16.80 3.81 18.96
C THR A 57 -17.49 3.28 20.23
N HIS A 58 -17.16 2.05 20.65
CA HIS A 58 -17.71 1.44 21.85
C HIS A 58 -16.68 0.52 22.51
N CYS A 59 -16.41 0.74 23.80
CA CYS A 59 -15.98 -0.34 24.67
C CYS A 59 -17.22 -1.20 24.89
N ASP A 60 -17.29 -2.39 24.27
CA ASP A 60 -18.28 -3.40 24.66
C ASP A 60 -18.00 -3.78 26.11
N GLY A 61 -18.68 -3.08 27.02
CA GLY A 61 -18.76 -3.40 28.44
C GLY A 61 -19.61 -4.64 28.63
N ASN A 62 -19.15 -5.79 28.16
CA ASN A 62 -19.66 -7.09 28.58
C ASN A 62 -18.60 -7.79 29.42
N ASP A 63 -18.16 -7.13 30.50
CA ASP A 63 -17.59 -7.82 31.63
C ASP A 63 -18.76 -8.31 32.50
N ASN A 64 -19.20 -9.54 32.25
CA ASN A 64 -20.07 -10.27 33.18
C ASN A 64 -19.25 -10.69 34.42
N SER A 65 -18.59 -9.75 35.07
CA SER A 65 -18.08 -9.92 36.43
C SER A 65 -19.14 -9.38 37.38
N THR A 66 -19.96 -10.29 37.90
CA THR A 66 -20.74 -10.08 39.11
C THR A 66 -19.82 -9.63 40.24
N HIS A 67 -19.68 -8.33 40.45
CA HIS A 67 -19.30 -7.76 41.74
C HIS A 67 -20.05 -6.43 41.97
N LYS A 68 -21.21 -6.61 42.60
CA LYS A 68 -21.83 -5.64 43.50
C LYS A 68 -20.74 -5.03 44.39
N HIS A 69 -20.63 -3.71 44.50
CA HIS A 69 -20.61 -2.94 45.76
C HIS A 69 -20.16 -1.47 45.59
N VAL A 70 -21.03 -0.59 46.12
CA VAL A 70 -20.79 0.67 46.87
C VAL A 70 -20.60 1.97 46.08
N GLU A 71 -21.54 2.88 46.32
CA GLU A 71 -21.49 4.31 46.04
C GLU A 71 -20.32 4.95 46.82
N GLY A 72 -19.36 5.54 46.09
CA GLY A 72 -18.24 6.30 46.62
C GLY A 72 -17.58 7.08 45.49
N ASP A 73 -17.33 8.36 45.74
CA ASP A 73 -16.76 9.33 44.80
C ASP A 73 -15.32 8.94 44.42
N ASP A 74 -15.13 8.26 43.29
CA ASP A 74 -13.79 8.01 42.72
C ASP A 74 -13.88 8.05 41.18
N GLU A 75 -13.08 8.94 40.58
CA GLU A 75 -12.91 9.11 39.13
C GLU A 75 -12.60 7.75 38.47
N HIS A 76 -13.57 7.22 37.74
CA HIS A 76 -13.36 6.03 36.92
C HIS A 76 -12.26 6.33 35.88
N PRO A 77 -11.20 5.50 35.79
CA PRO A 77 -10.15 5.73 34.81
C PRO A 77 -10.75 5.61 33.41
N ALA A 78 -10.70 6.70 32.65
CA ALA A 78 -11.17 6.76 31.29
C ALA A 78 -10.63 5.55 30.50
N HIS A 79 -11.54 4.67 30.06
CA HIS A 79 -11.21 3.58 29.15
C HIS A 79 -10.39 4.15 27.98
N ILE A 80 -9.13 3.71 27.86
CA ILE A 80 -8.21 4.18 26.82
C ILE A 80 -8.79 3.78 25.46
N LYS A 81 -9.31 4.76 24.70
CA LYS A 81 -9.70 4.58 23.31
C LYS A 81 -8.44 4.39 22.47
N ALA A 82 -8.08 3.15 22.18
CA ALA A 82 -6.94 2.85 21.33
C ALA A 82 -7.28 3.17 19.87
N LYS A 83 -6.61 4.16 19.28
CA LYS A 83 -6.66 4.43 17.84
C LYS A 83 -5.95 3.30 17.10
N MET A 84 -6.63 2.66 16.16
CA MET A 84 -6.07 1.62 15.32
C MET A 84 -5.64 2.24 14.00
N VAL A 85 -4.40 1.96 13.59
CA VAL A 85 -3.87 2.38 12.29
C VAL A 85 -3.47 1.13 11.52
N SER A 86 -3.99 0.98 10.31
CA SER A 86 -3.61 -0.09 9.38
C SER A 86 -3.14 0.50 8.06
N VAL A 87 -2.22 -0.19 7.40
CA VAL A 87 -1.68 0.22 6.10
C VAL A 87 -1.96 -0.87 5.10
N LEU A 88 -2.76 -0.55 4.08
CA LEU A 88 -3.02 -1.41 2.94
C LEU A 88 -2.23 -0.89 1.75
N THR A 89 -1.31 -1.70 1.24
CA THR A 89 -0.53 -1.36 0.04
C THR A 89 -0.94 -2.30 -1.10
N LEU A 90 -1.59 -1.74 -2.12
CA LEU A 90 -1.91 -2.41 -3.36
C LEU A 90 -0.77 -2.19 -4.35
N VAL A 91 -0.14 -3.27 -4.79
CA VAL A 91 1.01 -3.23 -5.70
C VAL A 91 0.67 -3.93 -7.00
N ASP A 92 0.75 -3.20 -8.10
CA ASP A 92 0.69 -3.73 -9.46
C ASP A 92 2.11 -3.76 -10.03
N LEU A 93 2.59 -4.94 -10.45
CA LEU A 93 3.94 -5.09 -10.96
C LEU A 93 3.92 -5.24 -12.48
N ALA A 94 4.87 -4.56 -13.13
CA ALA A 94 5.18 -4.76 -14.53
C ALA A 94 5.53 -6.24 -14.84
N GLY A 95 5.38 -6.60 -16.11
CA GLY A 95 5.64 -7.93 -16.62
C GLY A 95 7.12 -8.32 -16.54
N SER A 96 7.36 -9.62 -16.33
CA SER A 96 8.70 -10.20 -16.19
C SER A 96 9.23 -10.79 -17.51
N GLU A 97 8.67 -10.39 -18.65
CA GLU A 97 9.05 -10.96 -19.93
C GLU A 97 10.52 -10.72 -20.27
N ARG A 98 11.12 -11.70 -20.96
CA ARG A 98 12.51 -11.60 -21.38
C ARG A 98 12.63 -10.59 -22.50
N ILE A 99 13.50 -9.62 -22.29
CA ILE A 99 13.88 -8.62 -23.31
C ILE A 99 14.32 -9.28 -24.63
N SER A 100 14.97 -10.45 -24.59
CA SER A 100 15.37 -11.16 -25.81
C SER A 100 14.20 -11.68 -26.66
N GLN A 101 13.01 -11.80 -26.06
CA GLN A 101 11.77 -12.13 -26.76
C GLN A 101 11.03 -10.87 -27.23
N THR A 102 11.41 -9.70 -26.71
CA THR A 102 10.87 -8.42 -27.15
C THR A 102 11.75 -7.88 -28.27
N LYS A 103 11.15 -7.47 -29.40
CA LYS A 103 11.87 -6.77 -30.48
C LYS A 103 12.12 -5.29 -30.12
N ALA A 104 12.36 -5.02 -28.83
CA ALA A 104 12.46 -3.68 -28.29
C ALA A 104 13.86 -3.11 -28.54
N GLU A 105 13.91 -1.92 -29.13
CA GLU A 105 15.16 -1.21 -29.44
C GLU A 105 15.20 0.16 -28.74
N GLY A 106 16.40 0.72 -28.59
CA GLY A 106 16.60 2.08 -28.10
C GLY A 106 16.05 2.31 -26.68
N THR A 107 15.12 3.26 -26.54
CA THR A 107 14.51 3.64 -25.25
C THR A 107 13.71 2.50 -24.62
N ARG A 108 12.95 1.75 -25.42
CA ARG A 108 12.15 0.60 -24.95
C ARG A 108 13.02 -0.52 -24.40
N LEU A 109 14.22 -0.71 -24.96
CA LEU A 109 15.19 -1.68 -24.44
C LEU A 109 15.67 -1.30 -23.04
N LYS A 110 15.98 -0.01 -22.83
CA LYS A 110 16.41 0.52 -21.54
C LYS A 110 15.30 0.40 -20.49
N GLU A 111 14.08 0.75 -20.85
CA GLU A 111 12.90 0.60 -20.00
C GLU A 111 12.69 -0.86 -19.56
N GLY A 112 12.68 -1.79 -20.52
CA GLY A 112 12.60 -3.23 -20.25
C GLY A 112 13.70 -3.75 -19.32
N ALA A 113 14.91 -3.20 -19.43
CA ALA A 113 16.03 -3.53 -18.55
C ALA A 113 15.80 -3.01 -17.13
N HIS A 114 15.24 -1.82 -16.96
CA HIS A 114 14.92 -1.27 -15.64
C HIS A 114 13.82 -2.05 -14.92
N ILE A 115 12.76 -2.45 -15.65
CA ILE A 115 11.68 -3.32 -15.13
C ILE A 115 12.25 -4.66 -14.64
N ASN A 116 13.05 -5.33 -15.47
CA ASN A 116 13.64 -6.61 -15.07
C ASN A 116 14.62 -6.46 -13.91
N LYS A 117 15.30 -5.32 -13.80
CA LYS A 117 16.19 -5.03 -12.68
C LYS A 117 15.43 -4.87 -11.36
N SER A 118 14.31 -4.15 -11.32
CA SER A 118 13.49 -4.02 -10.10
C SER A 118 12.88 -5.36 -9.68
N LEU A 119 12.37 -6.15 -10.63
CA LEU A 119 11.82 -7.48 -10.36
C LEU A 119 12.88 -8.47 -9.86
N LEU A 120 14.08 -8.46 -10.44
CA LEU A 120 15.20 -9.29 -9.97
C LEU A 120 15.63 -8.90 -8.55
N ALA A 121 15.67 -7.61 -8.25
CA ALA A 121 15.98 -7.13 -6.91
C ALA A 121 14.92 -7.60 -5.89
N LEU A 122 13.64 -7.47 -6.22
CA LEU A 122 12.54 -7.99 -5.41
C LEU A 122 12.68 -9.50 -5.16
N GLY A 123 12.89 -10.29 -6.21
CA GLY A 123 13.10 -11.74 -6.10
C GLY A 123 14.32 -12.11 -5.26
N SER A 124 15.41 -11.32 -5.36
CA SER A 124 16.61 -11.51 -4.54
C SER A 124 16.35 -11.23 -3.06
N VAL A 125 15.57 -10.21 -2.73
CA VAL A 125 15.17 -9.91 -1.34
C VAL A 125 14.31 -11.03 -0.78
N ILE A 126 13.28 -11.47 -1.51
CA ILE A 126 12.41 -12.57 -1.10
C ILE A 126 13.23 -13.85 -0.88
N SER A 127 14.10 -14.20 -1.82
CA SER A 127 14.95 -15.38 -1.71
C SER A 127 15.87 -15.32 -0.49
N LYS A 128 16.43 -14.16 -0.16
CA LYS A 128 17.27 -14.01 1.04
C LYS A 128 16.46 -14.17 2.32
N LEU A 129 15.31 -13.50 2.41
CA LEU A 129 14.41 -13.61 3.57
C LEU A 129 13.86 -15.03 3.76
N SER A 130 13.66 -15.78 2.67
CA SER A 130 13.17 -17.17 2.75
C SER A 130 14.27 -18.19 3.05
N SER A 131 15.54 -17.82 2.88
CA SER A 131 16.68 -18.73 3.05
C SER A 131 17.32 -18.61 4.44
N ASP A 132 16.87 -17.69 5.28
CA ASP A 132 17.23 -17.64 6.69
C ASP A 132 16.40 -18.68 7.45
N PRO A 133 17.00 -19.78 7.96
CA PRO A 133 16.26 -20.80 8.72
C PRO A 133 15.89 -20.31 10.12
N ASP A 134 16.52 -19.23 10.58
CA ASP A 134 16.33 -18.58 11.87
C ASP A 134 16.14 -17.08 11.57
N GLY A 135 15.05 -16.47 12.02
CA GLY A 135 14.78 -15.04 11.78
C GLY A 135 15.80 -14.08 12.39
#